data_AF-A0A3M0HSH0-F1
#
_entry.id   AF-A0A3M0HSH0-F1
#
_cell.length_a   1.000
_cell.length_b   1.000
_cell.length_c   1.000
_cell.angle_alpha   90.00
_cell.angle_beta   90.00
_cell.angle_gamma   90.00
#
_symmetry.space_group_name_H-M   'P 1'
#
loop_
_entity.id
_entity.type
_entity.pdbx_description
1 polymer ?
#
loop_
_entity_poly.entity_id
_entity_poly.type
_entity_poly.pdbx_seq_one_letter_code
_entity_poly.pdbx_strand_id
1 'polypeptide(L)'
;MANIDATPIYVGEGLEAAGSTINARAGEITTELQLLKNKLSPLVDAWRESEAATYYQDMQNEWDLAANGLFGEDGVLGRIAQAMNVNWNNYSDAEWANVSTWRQ
;
A
#
# COMPACT_ATOMS: atom_id res chain seq x y z
N MET A 1 26.46 -7.39 -33.84
CA MET A 1 26.29 -6.87 -32.47
C MET A 1 24.88 -6.36 -32.38
N ALA A 2 24.08 -6.92 -31.46
CA ALA A 2 22.72 -6.44 -31.24
C ALA A 2 22.79 -4.96 -30.82
N ASN A 3 21.90 -4.14 -31.37
CA ASN A 3 21.80 -2.72 -31.11
C ASN A 3 21.24 -2.52 -29.68
N ILE A 4 22.11 -2.62 -28.68
CA ILE A 4 21.76 -2.40 -27.28
C ILE A 4 21.37 -0.93 -27.07
N ASP A 5 21.97 -0.02 -27.85
CA ASP A 5 21.77 1.43 -27.80
C ASP A 5 20.33 1.88 -28.14
N ALA A 6 19.57 1.04 -28.87
CA ALA A 6 18.17 1.31 -29.24
C ALA A 6 17.15 0.52 -28.42
N THR A 7 17.59 -0.26 -27.43
CA THR A 7 16.65 -1.03 -26.60
C THR A 7 16.22 -0.13 -25.45
N PRO A 8 14.98 0.42 -25.45
CA PRO A 8 14.48 1.09 -24.28
C PRO A 8 14.60 0.10 -23.13
N ILE A 9 15.14 0.54 -21.99
CA ILE A 9 14.95 -0.27 -20.81
C ILE A 9 13.41 -0.27 -20.65
N TYR A 10 12.78 -1.43 -20.69
CA TYR A 10 11.33 -1.51 -20.58
C TYR A 10 11.00 -1.69 -19.11
N VAL A 11 10.61 -0.60 -18.45
CA VAL A 11 9.86 -0.70 -17.19
C VAL A 11 8.39 -0.63 -17.59
N GLY A 12 7.70 -1.75 -17.44
CA GLY A 12 6.29 -1.83 -17.77
C GLY A 12 5.50 -0.79 -16.99
N GLU A 13 4.51 -0.17 -17.64
CA GLU A 13 3.56 0.81 -17.05
C GLU A 13 2.93 0.34 -15.72
N GLY A 14 2.97 -0.97 -15.46
CA GLY A 14 2.60 -1.55 -14.17
C GLY A 14 3.36 -0.96 -12.98
N LEU A 15 4.62 -0.54 -13.10
CA LEU A 15 5.38 0.03 -11.98
C LEU A 15 4.88 1.43 -11.57
N GLU A 16 4.51 2.25 -12.55
CA GLU A 16 3.93 3.59 -12.33
C GLU A 16 2.56 3.46 -11.65
N ALA A 17 1.72 2.53 -12.11
CA ALA A 17 0.38 2.30 -11.57
C ALA A 17 0.38 1.54 -10.23
N ALA A 18 1.46 0.81 -9.90
CA ALA A 18 1.42 -0.09 -8.76
C ALA A 18 1.49 0.65 -7.41
N GLY A 19 2.13 1.81 -7.32
CA GLY A 19 2.09 2.65 -6.12
C GLY A 19 0.66 3.12 -5.79
N SER A 20 -0.06 3.63 -6.80
CA SER A 20 -1.45 4.07 -6.63
C SER A 20 -2.40 2.89 -6.36
N THR A 21 -2.18 1.75 -7.03
CA THR A 21 -2.97 0.53 -6.84
C THR A 21 -2.83 -0.03 -5.43
N ILE A 22 -1.62 -0.06 -4.88
CA ILE A 22 -1.37 -0.51 -3.49
C ILE A 22 -2.09 0.41 -2.50
N ASN A 23 -1.99 1.73 -2.68
CA ASN A 23 -2.67 2.69 -1.83
C ASN A 23 -4.21 2.60 -1.94
N ALA A 24 -4.74 2.36 -3.15
CA ALA A 24 -6.17 2.16 -3.34
C ALA A 24 -6.67 0.90 -2.62
N ARG A 25 -5.97 -0.23 -2.76
CA ARG A 25 -6.29 -1.48 -2.04
C ARG A 25 -6.17 -1.32 -0.53
N ALA A 26 -5.17 -0.58 -0.05
CA ALA A 26 -5.03 -0.24 1.36
C ALA A 26 -6.24 0.55 1.89
N GLY A 27 -6.72 1.54 1.12
CA GLY A 27 -7.91 2.32 1.46
C GLY A 27 -9.20 1.48 1.49
N GLU A 28 -9.36 0.57 0.52
CA GLU A 28 -10.48 -0.39 0.49
C GLU A 28 -10.51 -1.27 1.74
N ILE A 29 -9.39 -1.92 2.08
CA ILE A 29 -9.31 -2.81 3.26
C ILE A 29 -9.57 -2.04 4.56
N THR A 30 -9.03 -0.82 4.67
CA THR A 30 -9.27 0.05 5.84
C THR A 30 -10.75 0.38 6.00
N THR A 31 -11.43 0.66 4.88
CA THR A 31 -12.87 0.93 4.86
C THR A 31 -13.68 -0.31 5.26
N GLU A 32 -13.34 -1.48 4.73
CA GLU A 32 -14.00 -2.75 5.07
C GLU A 32 -13.84 -3.08 6.56
N LEU A 33 -12.66 -2.86 7.13
CA LEU A 33 -12.42 -3.06 8.56
C LEU A 33 -13.28 -2.11 9.41
N GLN A 34 -13.39 -0.84 9.02
CA GLN A 34 -14.24 0.12 9.73
C GLN A 34 -15.72 -0.26 9.65
N LEU A 35 -16.18 -0.75 8.50
CA LEU A 35 -17.55 -1.27 8.34
C LEU A 35 -17.80 -2.50 9.23
N LEU A 36 -16.81 -3.40 9.34
CA LEU A 36 -16.90 -4.56 10.22
C LEU A 36 -17.02 -4.14 11.68
N LYS A 37 -16.21 -3.19 12.16
CA LYS A 37 -16.31 -2.63 13.52
C LYS A 37 -17.70 -2.07 13.80
N ASN A 38 -18.25 -1.29 12.86
CA ASN A 38 -19.58 -0.71 13.01
C ASN A 38 -20.67 -1.78 13.09
N LYS A 39 -20.54 -2.88 12.34
CA LYS A 39 -21.48 -4.02 12.40
C LYS A 39 -21.38 -4.79 13.71
N LEU A 40 -20.19 -4.86 14.31
CA LEU A 40 -19.96 -5.57 15.57
C LEU A 40 -20.35 -4.74 16.79
N SER A 41 -20.33 -3.40 16.72
CA SER A 41 -20.65 -2.52 17.85
C SER A 41 -21.91 -2.90 18.64
N PRO A 42 -23.06 -3.26 18.02
CA PRO A 42 -24.26 -3.66 18.77
C PRO A 42 -24.11 -5.00 19.52
N LEU A 43 -23.29 -5.92 19.00
CA LEU A 43 -22.99 -7.20 19.65
C LEU A 43 -22.08 -7.00 20.86
N VAL A 44 -21.12 -6.09 20.75
CA VAL A 44 -20.23 -5.69 21.85
C VAL A 44 -21.04 -5.11 23.00
N ASP A 45 -22.04 -4.27 22.69
CA ASP A 45 -22.94 -3.72 23.71
C ASP A 45 -23.75 -4.81 24.42
N ALA A 46 -24.15 -5.87 23.71
CA ALA A 46 -24.82 -7.04 24.30
C ALA A 46 -23.89 -7.91 25.16
N TRP A 47 -22.57 -7.87 24.93
CA TRP A 47 -21.58 -8.66 25.67
C TRP A 47 -20.98 -7.95 26.87
N ARG A 48 -21.30 -6.67 27.11
CA ARG A 48 -20.71 -5.81 28.16
C ARG A 48 -20.65 -6.43 29.55
N GLU A 49 -21.55 -7.35 29.87
CA GLU A 49 -21.62 -8.02 31.18
C GLU A 49 -20.98 -9.43 31.20
N SER A 50 -20.18 -9.78 30.20
CA SER A 50 -19.59 -11.11 30.04
C SER A 50 -18.09 -11.07 29.73
N GLU A 51 -17.38 -12.18 30.01
CA GLU A 51 -15.97 -12.38 29.62
C GLU A 51 -15.73 -12.24 28.10
N ALA A 52 -16.79 -12.43 27.29
CA ALA A 52 -16.71 -12.25 25.85
C ALA A 52 -16.41 -10.80 25.44
N ALA A 53 -16.76 -9.80 26.26
CA ALA A 53 -16.40 -8.40 26.00
C ALA A 53 -14.89 -8.17 26.08
N THR A 54 -14.23 -8.75 27.09
CA THR A 54 -12.78 -8.65 27.25
C THR A 54 -12.05 -9.36 26.12
N TYR A 55 -12.46 -10.59 25.79
CA TYR A 55 -11.89 -11.33 24.66
C TYR A 55 -12.04 -10.59 23.33
N TYR A 56 -13.23 -10.00 23.10
CA TYR A 56 -13.46 -9.18 21.92
C TYR A 56 -12.57 -7.94 21.90
N GLN A 57 -12.39 -7.25 23.02
CA GLN A 57 -11.51 -6.08 23.11
C GLN A 57 -10.05 -6.42 22.80
N ASP A 58 -9.54 -7.56 23.28
CA ASP A 58 -8.18 -7.99 22.99
C ASP A 58 -8.00 -8.27 21.50
N MET A 59 -8.93 -9.03 20.90
CA MET A 59 -8.96 -9.28 19.46
C MET A 59 -9.10 -7.96 18.67
N GLN A 60 -9.89 -7.02 19.20
CA GLN A 60 -10.08 -5.70 18.60
C GLN A 60 -8.82 -4.83 18.70
N ASN A 61 -7.96 -5.05 19.68
CA ASN A 61 -6.68 -4.35 19.75
C ASN A 61 -5.67 -4.97 18.78
N GLU A 62 -5.64 -6.30 18.67
CA GLU A 62 -4.70 -7.01 17.79
C GLU A 62 -4.91 -6.66 16.32
N TRP A 63 -6.14 -6.72 15.81
CA TRP A 63 -6.41 -6.41 14.41
C TRP A 63 -6.20 -4.91 14.08
N ASP A 64 -6.24 -4.02 15.08
CA ASP A 64 -6.10 -2.56 14.95
C ASP A 64 -4.62 -2.21 14.91
N LEU A 65 -3.82 -2.89 15.73
CA LEU A 65 -2.37 -2.83 15.66
C LEU A 65 -1.87 -3.37 14.32
N ALA A 66 -2.40 -4.50 13.85
CA ALA A 66 -2.05 -5.08 12.55
C ALA A 66 -2.46 -4.14 11.40
N ALA A 67 -3.67 -3.59 11.44
CA ALA A 67 -4.16 -2.63 10.44
C ALA A 67 -3.31 -1.36 10.42
N ASN A 68 -2.95 -0.79 11.59
CA ASN A 68 -2.05 0.36 11.66
C ASN A 68 -0.65 0.03 11.13
N GLY A 69 -0.12 -1.16 11.41
CA GLY A 69 1.18 -1.60 10.88
C GLY A 69 1.20 -1.78 9.36
N LEU A 70 0.06 -2.13 8.76
CA LEU A 70 -0.09 -2.30 7.31
C LEU A 70 -0.42 -0.99 6.59
N PHE A 71 -1.37 -0.22 7.13
CA PHE A 71 -2.05 0.89 6.46
C PHE A 71 -1.86 2.26 7.13
N GLY A 72 -1.27 2.32 8.32
CA GLY A 72 -1.03 3.58 9.02
C GLY A 72 -0.06 4.49 8.27
N GLU A 73 0.15 5.70 8.79
CA GLU A 73 1.07 6.70 8.22
C GLU A 73 2.47 6.14 7.94
N ASP A 74 2.95 5.28 8.84
CA ASP A 74 4.23 4.56 8.75
C ASP A 74 4.09 3.10 8.30
N GLY A 75 2.91 2.73 7.78
CA GLY A 75 2.57 1.36 7.43
C GLY A 75 3.44 0.81 6.30
N VAL A 76 3.65 -0.52 6.31
CA VAL A 76 4.51 -1.21 5.34
C VAL A 76 4.06 -0.95 3.90
N LEU A 77 2.75 -0.87 3.63
CA LEU A 77 2.24 -0.64 2.28
C LEU A 77 2.53 0.79 1.78
N GLY A 78 2.45 1.79 2.66
CA GLY A 78 2.85 3.16 2.33
C GLY A 78 4.33 3.26 1.97
N ARG A 79 5.19 2.55 2.72
CA ARG A 79 6.64 2.48 2.43
C ARG A 79 6.94 1.76 1.11
N ILE A 80 6.22 0.69 0.80
CA ILE A 80 6.33 -0.02 -0.48
C ILE A 80 5.90 0.90 -1.63
N ALA A 81 4.77 1.59 -1.50
CA ALA A 81 4.29 2.53 -2.51
C ALA A 81 5.29 3.68 -2.75
N GLN A 82 5.88 4.22 -1.67
CA GLN A 82 6.92 5.24 -1.77
C GLN A 82 8.18 4.72 -2.48
N ALA A 83 8.65 3.52 -2.13
CA ALA A 83 9.82 2.91 -2.77
C ALA A 83 9.58 2.68 -4.27
N MET A 84 8.37 2.30 -4.66
CA MET A 84 8.01 2.13 -6.08
C MET A 84 7.96 3.45 -6.84
N ASN A 85 7.41 4.51 -6.24
CA ASN A 85 7.44 5.85 -6.85
C ASN A 85 8.87 6.39 -7.02
N VAL A 86 9.75 6.18 -6.03
CA VAL A 86 11.16 6.58 -6.11
C VAL A 86 11.89 5.82 -7.21
N ASN A 87 11.68 4.50 -7.30
CA ASN A 87 12.28 3.69 -8.37
C ASN A 87 11.81 4.12 -9.76
N TRP A 88 10.53 4.45 -9.92
CA TRP A 88 9.99 5.00 -11.17
C TRP A 88 10.64 6.34 -11.55
N ASN A 89 10.72 7.29 -10.63
CA ASN A 89 11.30 8.61 -10.89
C ASN A 89 12.78 8.51 -11.29
N ASN A 90 13.59 7.77 -10.51
CA ASN A 90 15.00 7.56 -10.82
C ASN A 90 15.20 6.96 -12.22
N TYR A 91 14.27 6.09 -12.61
CA TYR A 91 14.30 5.43 -13.89
C TYR A 91 13.92 6.36 -15.05
N SER A 92 12.82 7.10 -14.90
CA SER A 92 12.38 8.11 -15.86
C SER A 92 13.47 9.16 -16.11
N ASP A 93 14.12 9.61 -15.03
CA ASP A 93 15.23 10.56 -15.09
C ASP A 93 16.45 9.98 -15.83
N ALA A 94 16.77 8.70 -15.60
CA ALA A 94 17.86 8.01 -16.30
C ALA A 94 17.58 7.83 -17.80
N GLU A 95 16.35 7.46 -18.18
CA GLU A 95 15.92 7.39 -19.57
C GLU A 95 15.98 8.77 -20.25
N TRP A 96 15.52 9.83 -19.59
CA TRP A 96 15.59 11.18 -20.13
C TRP A 96 17.04 11.66 -20.32
N ALA A 97 17.92 11.40 -19.35
CA ALA A 97 19.33 11.69 -19.45
C ALA A 97 20.00 10.91 -20.60
N ASN A 98 19.67 9.62 -20.75
CA ASN A 98 20.18 8.78 -21.82
C ASN A 98 19.75 9.32 -23.19
N VAL A 99 18.45 9.54 -23.40
CA VAL A 99 17.91 10.13 -24.65
C VAL A 99 18.53 11.50 -24.96
N SER A 100 18.80 12.33 -23.96
CA SER A 100 19.45 13.64 -24.17
C SER A 100 20.92 13.51 -24.61
N THR A 101 21.62 12.47 -24.15
CA THR A 101 23.02 12.19 -24.49
C THR A 101 23.16 11.78 -25.95
N TRP A 102 22.20 11.03 -26.49
CA TRP A 102 22.19 10.59 -27.90
C TRP A 102 21.63 11.62 -28.89
N ARG A 103 21.15 12.77 -28.40
CA ARG A 103 20.63 13.89 -29.22
C ARG A 103 21.64 15.05 -29.37
N GLN A 104 22.83 14.95 -28.77
CA GLN A 104 23.99 15.81 -29.06
C GLN A 104 24.87 15.17 -30.13
#